data_AF-A0A2S2N964-F1
#
_entry.id   AF-A0A2S2N964-F1
#
_cell.length_a   1.000
_cell.length_b   1.000
_cell.length_c   1.000
_cell.angle_alpha   90.00
_cell.angle_beta   90.00
_cell.angle_gamma   90.00
#
_symmetry.space_group_name_H-M   'P 1'
#
loop_
_entity.id
_entity.type
_entity.pdbx_description
1 polymer ?
#
loop_
_entity_poly.entity_id
_entity_poly.type
_entity_poly.pdbx_seq_one_letter_code
_entity_poly.pdbx_strand_id
1 'polypeptide(L)'
;SKIAKEKKVQNYEHLIYLLAVCAKFNWENCQKMITDAYAMVKTICVDGLSLLMFFKFCNTAAKLLYENGYISTESSGLGQGTRKAIQNWYLSREPLETIKTIMKHKTYRGVSHKQIMSTIHLCSDDPSHGIYISYILHGIERIKKVFEQKLVIKDDDSQEQKLSKTLQLCVYNYIKRVHCIQNSTNSKWTWNNVGKDYEIVVSKMLKSPKVLTTFVKQLPLRTLLDNTYSFSRHCLFQNLMGNEGCIEFILRFNNYKALQESEIHPIESYLEYLRYVRSGPVIHAINKKKDFQQNMLFNTNEQGCSNNIVIEKKNNEKWNQLTKTEKGQRKFFKNHIYFMKPIPTPSSQLSQFLSTDLVKMTLNNLNPSDSRLLIAYDSRIYYTNTVNCYYMHVKFLKVFEAITLIIQSIVYQNRLKANNKPTICALSSSLKFRTIYVDDEQALTITSLKNYLFVPSSKKQKKNARVRNIKPLITLQWSKDHNQMYNVFLFMGTHKMDLKNIRIDKANYEAYFSNSKIKIIVCCLNGNHVERVNLSRDGLLFISGFDKHVGKIIELFINNNF
;
A
#
# COMPACT_ATOMS: atom_id res chain seq x y z
N SER A 1 -19.83 3.96 -2.99
CA SER A 1 -20.69 3.51 -1.88
C SER A 1 -20.76 1.98 -1.80
N LYS A 2 -21.28 1.28 -2.83
CA LYS A 2 -21.41 -0.19 -2.86
C LYS A 2 -20.12 -0.95 -2.53
N ILE A 3 -19.02 -0.67 -3.24
CA ILE A 3 -17.72 -1.35 -3.05
C ILE A 3 -17.18 -1.20 -1.61
N ALA A 4 -17.38 -0.04 -0.99
CA ALA A 4 -16.94 0.22 0.39
C ALA A 4 -17.78 -0.55 1.41
N LYS A 5 -19.11 -0.60 1.22
CA LYS A 5 -20.04 -1.36 2.07
C LYS A 5 -19.81 -2.86 1.98
N GLU A 6 -19.48 -3.35 0.78
CA GLU A 6 -19.16 -4.76 0.52
C GLU A 6 -17.74 -5.15 0.94
N LYS A 7 -16.95 -4.23 1.50
CA LYS A 7 -15.54 -4.44 1.90
C LYS A 7 -14.65 -4.97 0.76
N LYS A 8 -14.99 -4.66 -0.49
CA LYS A 8 -14.26 -5.09 -1.71
C LYS A 8 -13.15 -4.12 -2.13
N VAL A 9 -12.84 -3.13 -1.29
CA VAL A 9 -11.83 -2.10 -1.58
C VAL A 9 -10.46 -2.61 -1.15
N GLN A 10 -9.56 -2.82 -2.13
CA GLN A 10 -8.17 -3.22 -1.83
C GLN A 10 -7.29 -2.02 -1.41
N ASN A 11 -7.57 -0.82 -1.93
CA ASN A 11 -6.82 0.40 -1.60
C ASN A 11 -7.75 1.57 -1.23
N TYR A 12 -7.88 1.82 0.07
CA TYR A 12 -8.73 2.88 0.62
C TYR A 12 -8.24 4.29 0.28
N GLU A 13 -6.94 4.52 0.06
CA GLU A 13 -6.40 5.84 -0.29
C GLU A 13 -6.99 6.34 -1.63
N HIS A 14 -7.10 5.47 -2.62
CA HIS A 14 -7.69 5.81 -3.92
C HIS A 14 -9.19 6.09 -3.82
N LEU A 15 -9.92 5.31 -3.01
CA LEU A 15 -11.34 5.54 -2.78
C LEU A 15 -11.58 6.89 -2.10
N ILE A 16 -10.77 7.24 -1.10
CA ILE A 16 -10.87 8.52 -0.38
C ILE A 16 -10.48 9.68 -1.32
N TYR A 17 -9.48 9.49 -2.17
CA TYR A 17 -9.12 10.48 -3.19
C TYR A 17 -10.26 10.72 -4.18
N LEU A 18 -10.88 9.66 -4.71
CA LEU A 18 -12.06 9.77 -5.59
C LEU A 18 -13.22 10.46 -4.88
N LEU A 19 -13.47 10.14 -3.60
CA LEU A 19 -14.47 10.80 -2.79
C LEU A 19 -14.21 12.31 -2.69
N ALA A 20 -12.95 12.70 -2.47
CA ALA A 20 -12.54 14.09 -2.41
C ALA A 20 -12.72 14.82 -3.75
N VAL A 21 -12.40 14.15 -4.88
CA VAL A 21 -12.65 14.69 -6.24
C VAL A 21 -14.15 14.92 -6.45
N CYS A 22 -15.00 13.93 -6.16
CA CYS A 22 -16.45 14.08 -6.28
C CYS A 22 -17.01 15.20 -5.39
N ALA A 23 -16.50 15.33 -4.16
CA ALA A 23 -16.93 16.35 -3.21
C ALA A 23 -16.49 17.78 -3.59
N LYS A 24 -15.42 17.91 -4.38
CA LYS A 24 -14.84 19.20 -4.81
C LYS A 24 -15.19 19.59 -6.24
N PHE A 25 -15.94 18.75 -6.95
CA PHE A 25 -16.50 19.10 -8.25
C PHE A 25 -17.47 20.28 -8.10
N ASN A 26 -17.62 21.12 -9.14
CA ASN A 26 -18.48 22.31 -9.07
C ASN A 26 -19.12 22.66 -10.43
N TRP A 27 -19.72 21.67 -11.08
CA TRP A 27 -20.60 21.88 -12.24
C TRP A 27 -22.06 21.80 -11.81
N GLU A 28 -22.91 22.67 -12.38
CA GLU A 28 -24.33 22.79 -12.02
C GLU A 28 -25.07 21.44 -12.11
N ASN A 29 -24.77 20.65 -13.14
CA ASN A 29 -25.37 19.33 -13.36
C ASN A 29 -24.87 18.24 -12.39
N CYS A 30 -23.93 18.56 -11.50
CA CYS A 30 -23.29 17.59 -10.60
C CYS A 30 -23.63 17.79 -9.11
N GLN A 31 -24.58 18.68 -8.77
CA GLN A 31 -24.92 18.96 -7.36
C GLN A 31 -25.29 17.70 -6.56
N LYS A 32 -26.10 16.80 -7.15
CA LYS A 32 -26.45 15.52 -6.52
C LYS A 32 -25.23 14.68 -6.18
N MET A 33 -24.26 14.59 -7.10
CA MET A 33 -23.01 13.84 -6.87
C MET A 33 -22.22 14.44 -5.69
N ILE A 34 -22.16 15.76 -5.59
CA ILE A 34 -21.45 16.47 -4.52
C ILE A 34 -22.14 16.20 -3.17
N THR A 35 -23.47 16.33 -3.11
CA THR A 35 -24.26 16.04 -1.90
C THR A 35 -24.11 14.58 -1.47
N ASP A 36 -24.19 13.64 -2.41
CA ASP A 36 -23.99 12.22 -2.16
C ASP A 36 -22.56 11.92 -1.69
N ALA A 37 -21.55 12.58 -2.26
CA ALA A 37 -20.16 12.45 -1.83
C ALA A 37 -19.99 12.90 -0.37
N TYR A 38 -20.56 14.06 0.00
CA TYR A 38 -20.52 14.54 1.39
C TYR A 38 -21.24 13.60 2.36
N ALA A 39 -22.41 13.08 1.99
CA ALA A 39 -23.13 12.09 2.80
C ALA A 39 -22.30 10.80 3.01
N MET A 40 -21.52 10.41 1.99
CA MET A 40 -20.68 9.21 2.05
C MET A 40 -19.40 9.38 2.88
N VAL A 41 -19.00 10.59 3.28
CA VAL A 41 -17.80 10.82 4.12
C VAL A 41 -17.87 10.00 5.41
N LYS A 42 -19.01 9.99 6.10
CA LYS A 42 -19.20 9.19 7.33
C LYS A 42 -19.00 7.69 7.10
N THR A 43 -19.41 7.20 5.92
CA THR A 43 -19.39 5.77 5.59
C THR A 43 -18.01 5.32 5.11
N ILE A 44 -17.34 6.14 4.28
CA ILE A 44 -16.07 5.78 3.66
C ILE A 44 -14.89 6.10 4.59
N CYS A 45 -14.92 7.24 5.27
CA CYS A 45 -13.90 7.61 6.24
C CYS A 45 -14.20 6.91 7.57
N VAL A 46 -13.82 5.64 7.71
CA VAL A 46 -14.18 4.84 8.88
C VAL A 46 -13.41 5.20 10.15
N ASP A 47 -12.27 5.87 10.04
CA ASP A 47 -11.34 6.18 11.14
C ASP A 47 -10.68 7.57 11.01
N GLY A 48 -9.87 7.94 12.01
CA GLY A 48 -9.17 9.23 12.00
C GLY A 48 -8.22 9.40 10.81
N LEU A 49 -7.52 8.34 10.40
CA LEU A 49 -6.57 8.39 9.28
C LEU A 49 -7.27 8.71 7.95
N SER A 50 -8.37 8.01 7.66
CA SER A 50 -9.15 8.21 6.45
C SER A 50 -9.78 9.60 6.39
N LEU A 51 -10.19 10.17 7.53
CA LEU A 51 -10.62 11.58 7.58
C LEU A 51 -9.46 12.54 7.27
N LEU A 52 -8.28 12.33 7.86
CA LEU A 52 -7.10 13.15 7.57
C LEU A 52 -6.72 13.08 6.08
N MET A 53 -6.81 11.88 5.48
CA MET A 53 -6.63 11.67 4.04
C MET A 53 -7.64 12.47 3.23
N PHE A 54 -8.93 12.36 3.54
CA PHE A 54 -10.00 13.07 2.86
C PHE A 54 -9.77 14.58 2.89
N PHE A 55 -9.49 15.14 4.07
CA PHE A 55 -9.18 16.56 4.22
C PHE A 55 -7.98 16.99 3.35
N LYS A 56 -6.89 16.21 3.36
CA LYS A 56 -5.71 16.52 2.56
C LYS A 56 -6.02 16.45 1.06
N PHE A 57 -6.76 15.43 0.63
CA PHE A 57 -7.12 15.23 -0.76
C PHE A 57 -8.13 16.22 -1.28
N CYS A 58 -9.02 16.75 -0.44
CA CYS A 58 -9.88 17.86 -0.81
C CYS A 58 -9.07 19.06 -1.33
N ASN A 59 -7.95 19.39 -0.68
CA ASN A 59 -7.09 20.49 -1.13
C ASN A 59 -6.36 20.16 -2.43
N THR A 60 -5.86 18.93 -2.56
CA THR A 60 -5.20 18.48 -3.81
C THR A 60 -6.17 18.40 -4.99
N ALA A 61 -7.37 17.86 -4.77
CA ALA A 61 -8.39 17.72 -5.78
C ALA A 61 -8.91 19.07 -6.26
N ALA A 62 -9.16 20.02 -5.36
CA ALA A 62 -9.59 21.37 -5.74
C ALA A 62 -8.57 22.05 -6.66
N LYS A 63 -7.27 21.96 -6.32
CA LYS A 63 -6.19 22.49 -7.17
C LYS A 63 -6.19 21.86 -8.57
N LEU A 64 -6.24 20.52 -8.65
CA LEU A 64 -6.23 19.82 -9.93
C LEU A 64 -7.48 20.12 -10.77
N LEU A 65 -8.65 20.19 -10.16
CA LEU A 65 -9.90 20.51 -10.86
C LEU A 65 -9.85 21.93 -11.44
N TYR A 66 -9.25 22.88 -10.72
CA TYR A 66 -9.06 24.24 -11.20
C TYR A 66 -8.08 24.30 -12.37
N GLU A 67 -6.90 23.68 -12.22
CA GLU A 67 -5.87 23.63 -13.28
C GLU A 67 -6.37 23.01 -14.59
N ASN A 68 -7.37 22.12 -14.52
CA ASN A 68 -7.99 21.49 -15.69
C ASN A 68 -9.31 22.16 -16.12
N GLY A 69 -9.68 23.32 -15.56
CA GLY A 69 -10.87 24.09 -15.96
C GLY A 69 -12.22 23.49 -15.53
N TYR A 70 -12.24 22.51 -14.62
CA TYR A 70 -13.49 21.92 -14.11
C TYR A 70 -14.15 22.78 -13.03
N ILE A 71 -13.43 23.72 -12.42
CA ILE A 71 -13.98 24.69 -11.47
C ILE A 71 -13.47 26.10 -11.80
N SER A 72 -14.31 27.11 -11.60
CA SER A 72 -14.05 28.51 -12.00
C SER A 72 -13.10 29.27 -11.07
N THR A 73 -12.92 28.79 -9.84
CA THR A 73 -12.09 29.45 -8.83
C THR A 73 -11.08 28.47 -8.26
N GLU A 74 -9.85 28.95 -8.03
CA GLU A 74 -8.86 28.25 -7.23
C GLU A 74 -9.33 28.22 -5.76
N SER A 75 -10.27 27.33 -5.46
CA SER A 75 -10.82 27.24 -4.12
C SER A 75 -9.79 26.61 -3.18
N SER A 76 -9.00 27.44 -2.53
CA SER A 76 -8.08 27.05 -1.45
C SER A 76 -8.81 26.75 -0.13
N GLY A 77 -10.12 27.00 -0.08
CA GLY A 77 -10.93 26.97 1.14
C GLY A 77 -11.75 25.70 1.39
N LEU A 78 -12.02 25.44 2.68
CA LEU A 78 -13.10 24.54 3.11
C LEU A 78 -14.43 25.28 2.95
N GLY A 79 -15.12 25.05 1.83
CA GLY A 79 -16.50 25.51 1.65
C GLY A 79 -17.45 24.92 2.69
N GLN A 80 -18.64 25.51 2.80
CA GLN A 80 -19.63 25.17 3.84
C GLN A 80 -20.02 23.68 3.84
N GLY A 81 -20.17 23.08 2.65
CA GLY A 81 -20.45 21.65 2.51
C GLY A 81 -19.35 20.76 3.10
N THR A 82 -18.08 21.08 2.84
CA THR A 82 -16.94 20.34 3.40
C THR A 82 -16.89 20.49 4.92
N ARG A 83 -17.10 21.71 5.46
CA ARG A 83 -17.12 21.93 6.92
C ARG A 83 -18.21 21.12 7.59
N LYS A 84 -19.45 21.19 7.09
CA LYS A 84 -20.60 20.43 7.63
C LYS A 84 -20.35 18.92 7.58
N ALA A 85 -19.82 18.39 6.49
CA ALA A 85 -19.54 16.96 6.35
C ALA A 85 -18.50 16.48 7.38
N ILE A 86 -17.44 17.25 7.61
CA ILE A 86 -16.39 16.90 8.58
C ILE A 86 -16.90 17.09 10.02
N GLN A 87 -17.66 18.16 10.32
CA GLN A 87 -18.28 18.32 11.64
C GLN A 87 -19.20 17.14 11.95
N ASN A 88 -20.07 16.77 11.02
CA ASN A 88 -20.93 15.60 11.14
C ASN A 88 -20.13 14.31 11.35
N TRP A 89 -18.96 14.16 10.73
CA TRP A 89 -18.09 13.01 10.96
C TRP A 89 -17.66 12.87 12.41
N TYR A 90 -17.26 13.97 13.07
CA TYR A 90 -16.87 13.94 14.48
C TYR A 90 -18.07 13.76 15.40
N LEU A 91 -19.13 14.55 15.20
CA LEU A 91 -20.23 14.70 16.17
C LEU A 91 -21.29 13.61 16.12
N SER A 92 -21.34 12.84 15.02
CA SER A 92 -22.35 11.77 14.87
C SER A 92 -21.83 10.37 15.22
N ARG A 93 -20.69 10.30 15.92
CA ARG A 93 -20.00 9.07 16.31
C ARG A 93 -19.90 8.98 17.83
N GLU A 94 -19.68 7.78 18.33
CA GLU A 94 -19.48 7.60 19.78
C GLU A 94 -18.13 8.25 20.19
N PRO A 95 -18.11 9.10 21.24
CA PRO A 95 -16.92 9.86 21.64
C PRO A 95 -15.68 9.03 21.95
N LEU A 96 -15.81 7.92 22.69
CA LEU A 96 -14.69 7.08 23.11
C LEU A 96 -14.03 6.38 21.91
N GLU A 97 -14.82 5.79 21.00
CA GLU A 97 -14.34 5.19 19.76
C GLU A 97 -13.73 6.24 18.83
N THR A 98 -14.29 7.44 18.80
CA THR A 98 -13.75 8.56 18.01
C THR A 98 -12.36 8.95 18.50
N ILE A 99 -12.18 9.18 19.81
CA ILE A 99 -10.85 9.54 20.34
C ILE A 99 -9.84 8.39 20.22
N LYS A 100 -10.28 7.13 20.39
CA LYS A 100 -9.42 5.95 20.14
C LYS A 100 -8.79 5.99 18.75
N THR A 101 -9.61 6.22 17.71
CA THR A 101 -9.11 6.27 16.32
C THR A 101 -8.22 7.48 16.04
N ILE A 102 -8.54 8.66 16.60
CA ILE A 102 -7.73 9.88 16.45
C ILE A 102 -6.35 9.71 17.07
N MET A 103 -6.28 9.08 18.26
CA MET A 103 -5.01 8.94 18.98
C MET A 103 -4.04 7.94 18.32
N LYS A 104 -4.56 6.98 17.56
CA LYS A 104 -3.77 6.04 16.75
C LYS A 104 -3.07 6.73 15.59
N HIS A 105 -3.75 7.67 14.91
CA HIS A 105 -3.24 8.38 13.75
C HIS A 105 -3.28 9.89 13.95
N LYS A 106 -2.23 10.43 14.58
CA LYS A 106 -2.17 11.86 14.92
C LYS A 106 -2.08 12.78 13.70
N THR A 107 -1.39 12.33 12.65
CA THR A 107 -1.12 13.15 11.46
C THR A 107 -1.09 12.34 10.17
N TYR A 108 -1.39 13.01 9.06
CA TYR A 108 -1.22 12.50 7.70
C TYR A 108 -0.69 13.60 6.79
N ARG A 109 0.49 13.38 6.18
CA ARG A 109 1.17 14.35 5.29
C ARG A 109 1.17 15.80 5.84
N GLY A 110 1.47 15.93 7.14
CA GLY A 110 1.55 17.20 7.87
C GLY A 110 0.21 17.72 8.43
N VAL A 111 -0.94 17.17 8.03
CA VAL A 111 -2.26 17.55 8.54
C VAL A 111 -2.52 16.80 9.85
N SER A 112 -3.07 17.49 10.86
CA SER A 112 -3.45 16.91 12.14
C SER A 112 -4.94 17.11 12.45
N HIS A 113 -5.51 16.29 13.32
CA HIS A 113 -6.88 16.48 13.79
C HIS A 113 -7.07 17.84 14.50
N LYS A 114 -6.06 18.33 15.22
CA LYS A 114 -6.04 19.67 15.80
C LYS A 114 -6.27 20.74 14.74
N GLN A 115 -5.50 20.68 13.64
CA GLN A 115 -5.65 21.63 12.53
C GLN A 115 -7.04 21.56 11.91
N ILE A 116 -7.56 20.35 11.64
CA ILE A 116 -8.90 20.17 11.08
C ILE A 116 -9.97 20.78 11.99
N MET A 117 -9.97 20.42 13.28
CA MET A 117 -10.94 20.89 14.26
C MET A 117 -10.94 22.41 14.39
N SER A 118 -9.75 23.04 14.39
CA SER A 118 -9.63 24.50 14.38
C SER A 118 -10.19 25.11 13.11
N THR A 119 -9.96 24.51 11.94
CA THR A 119 -10.37 25.08 10.65
C THR A 119 -11.88 24.97 10.41
N ILE A 120 -12.52 23.91 10.92
CA ILE A 120 -13.98 23.75 10.84
C ILE A 120 -14.72 24.38 12.01
N HIS A 121 -14.02 25.01 12.95
CA HIS A 121 -14.58 25.54 14.20
C HIS A 121 -15.44 24.49 14.92
N LEU A 122 -14.88 23.30 15.17
CA LEU A 122 -15.62 22.20 15.78
C LEU A 122 -16.00 22.55 17.24
N CYS A 123 -17.30 22.52 17.52
CA CYS A 123 -17.88 22.60 18.86
C CYS A 123 -18.95 21.50 19.04
N SER A 124 -19.27 21.17 20.28
CA SER A 124 -20.33 20.23 20.62
C SER A 124 -20.95 20.60 21.96
N ASP A 125 -22.27 20.47 22.06
CA ASP A 125 -23.02 20.62 23.30
C ASP A 125 -23.01 19.34 24.14
N ASP A 126 -22.66 18.19 23.54
CA ASP A 126 -22.45 16.94 24.28
C ASP A 126 -21.14 17.05 25.09
N PRO A 127 -21.22 16.98 26.44
CA PRO A 127 -20.03 17.06 27.30
C PRO A 127 -18.97 16.00 26.97
N SER A 128 -19.37 14.81 26.52
CA SER A 128 -18.46 13.72 26.17
C SER A 128 -17.63 14.05 24.94
N HIS A 129 -18.25 14.67 23.92
CA HIS A 129 -17.55 15.23 22.77
C HIS A 129 -16.65 16.40 23.18
N GLY A 130 -17.16 17.28 24.05
CA GLY A 130 -16.43 18.43 24.58
C GLY A 130 -15.09 18.08 25.22
N ILE A 131 -15.01 16.96 25.96
CA ILE A 131 -13.77 16.49 26.60
C ILE A 131 -12.67 16.23 25.57
N TYR A 132 -12.94 15.40 24.55
CA TYR A 132 -11.89 15.04 23.60
C TYR A 132 -11.58 16.19 22.64
N ILE A 133 -12.56 17.00 22.25
CA ILE A 133 -12.34 18.21 21.44
C ILE A 133 -11.39 19.16 22.19
N SER A 134 -11.67 19.42 23.47
CA SER A 134 -10.80 20.24 24.32
C SER A 134 -9.40 19.66 24.45
N TYR A 135 -9.26 18.34 24.60
CA TYR A 135 -7.95 17.68 24.64
C TYR A 135 -7.16 17.87 23.35
N ILE A 136 -7.78 17.65 22.18
CA ILE A 136 -7.08 17.73 20.90
C ILE A 136 -6.65 19.17 20.58
N LEU A 137 -7.49 20.16 20.93
CA LEU A 137 -7.19 21.58 20.70
C LEU A 137 -6.18 22.14 21.71
N HIS A 138 -6.33 21.81 22.99
CA HIS A 138 -5.67 22.51 24.10
C HIS A 138 -4.79 21.62 25.00
N GLY A 139 -4.85 20.30 24.87
CA GLY A 139 -4.00 19.36 25.60
C GLY A 139 -4.55 18.88 26.95
N ILE A 140 -3.76 18.04 27.64
CA ILE A 140 -4.18 17.33 28.86
C ILE A 140 -4.46 18.27 30.04
N GLU A 141 -3.66 19.34 30.19
CA GLU A 141 -3.77 20.25 31.34
C GLU A 141 -5.09 21.02 31.32
N ARG A 142 -5.58 21.36 30.12
CA ARG A 142 -6.90 21.98 29.96
C ARG A 142 -8.00 21.06 30.44
N ILE A 143 -7.97 19.78 30.05
CA ILE A 143 -9.06 18.87 30.43
C ILE A 143 -9.04 18.52 31.92
N LYS A 144 -7.87 18.39 32.55
CA LYS A 144 -7.77 18.21 34.01
C LYS A 144 -8.43 19.38 34.73
N LYS A 145 -8.05 20.61 34.37
CA LYS A 145 -8.56 21.83 35.00
C LYS A 145 -10.07 22.02 34.83
N VAL A 146 -10.61 21.66 33.66
CA VAL A 146 -12.02 21.93 33.33
C VAL A 146 -12.97 20.81 33.76
N PHE A 147 -12.54 19.54 33.67
CA PHE A 147 -13.44 18.39 33.80
C PHE A 147 -13.17 17.53 35.02
N GLU A 148 -11.95 17.43 35.56
CA GLU A 148 -11.62 16.44 36.60
C GLU A 148 -12.51 16.54 37.85
N GLN A 149 -12.81 17.76 38.31
CA GLN A 149 -13.73 17.98 39.42
C GLN A 149 -15.21 17.76 39.06
N LYS A 150 -15.59 18.01 37.80
CA LYS A 150 -16.98 17.86 37.31
C LYS A 150 -17.39 16.41 37.10
N LEU A 151 -16.41 15.52 36.93
CA LEU A 151 -16.60 14.09 36.67
C LEU A 151 -16.75 13.26 37.95
N VAL A 152 -16.67 13.87 39.13
CA VAL A 152 -16.94 13.18 40.39
C VAL A 152 -18.42 12.81 40.45
N ILE A 153 -18.68 11.51 40.52
CA ILE A 153 -20.01 10.96 40.75
C ILE A 153 -20.30 11.08 42.24
N LYS A 154 -21.39 11.74 42.57
CA LYS A 154 -21.86 11.94 43.94
C LYS A 154 -23.11 11.09 44.19
N ASP A 155 -23.36 10.76 45.45
CA ASP A 155 -24.49 9.91 45.82
C ASP A 155 -25.85 10.56 45.51
N ASP A 156 -25.91 11.90 45.57
CA ASP A 156 -27.06 12.75 45.25
C ASP A 156 -27.31 12.97 43.75
N ASP A 157 -26.39 12.54 42.87
CA ASP A 157 -26.61 12.65 41.42
C ASP A 157 -27.80 11.78 40.98
N SER A 158 -28.63 12.30 40.08
CA SER A 158 -29.70 11.52 39.44
C SER A 158 -29.11 10.36 38.63
N GLN A 159 -29.90 9.32 38.37
CA GLN A 159 -29.44 8.17 37.56
C GLN A 159 -28.95 8.60 36.16
N GLU A 160 -29.61 9.57 35.54
CA GLU A 160 -29.21 10.13 34.25
C GLU A 160 -27.88 10.90 34.34
N GLN A 161 -27.68 11.68 35.40
CA GLN A 161 -26.41 12.37 35.66
C GLN A 161 -25.27 11.38 35.94
N LYS A 162 -25.52 10.33 36.71
CA LYS A 162 -24.57 9.24 36.99
C LYS A 162 -24.14 8.55 35.68
N LEU A 163 -25.10 8.22 34.81
CA LEU A 163 -24.82 7.60 33.52
C LEU A 163 -24.01 8.53 32.62
N SER A 164 -24.41 9.81 32.49
CA SER A 164 -23.69 10.80 31.68
C SER A 164 -22.25 11.01 32.17
N LYS A 165 -22.05 11.18 33.49
CA LYS A 165 -20.71 11.30 34.09
C LYS A 165 -19.88 10.04 33.86
N THR A 166 -20.48 8.85 33.92
CA THR A 166 -19.80 7.57 33.66
C THR A 166 -19.27 7.51 32.23
N LEU A 167 -20.08 7.88 31.22
CA LEU A 167 -19.65 7.92 29.82
C LEU A 167 -18.51 8.92 29.59
N GLN A 168 -18.64 10.12 30.17
CA GLN A 168 -17.59 11.13 30.14
C GLN A 168 -16.29 10.65 30.81
N LEU A 169 -16.39 9.94 31.94
CA LEU A 169 -15.27 9.38 32.67
C LEU A 169 -14.54 8.31 31.85
N CYS A 170 -15.24 7.50 31.06
CA CYS A 170 -14.62 6.56 30.12
C CYS A 170 -13.72 7.28 29.10
N VAL A 171 -14.20 8.37 28.50
CA VAL A 171 -13.43 9.18 27.55
C VAL A 171 -12.22 9.82 28.24
N TYR A 172 -12.44 10.46 29.40
CA TYR A 172 -11.39 11.11 30.18
C TYR A 172 -10.28 10.16 30.60
N ASN A 173 -10.65 9.01 31.19
CA ASN A 173 -9.71 8.00 31.66
C ASN A 173 -8.90 7.38 30.52
N TYR A 174 -9.54 7.15 29.36
CA TYR A 174 -8.82 6.69 28.18
C TYR A 174 -7.75 7.69 27.74
N ILE A 175 -8.12 8.98 27.61
CA ILE A 175 -7.17 10.04 27.25
C ILE A 175 -6.02 10.13 28.25
N LYS A 176 -6.31 10.10 29.56
CA LYS A 176 -5.31 10.15 30.63
C LYS A 176 -4.35 8.96 30.54
N ARG A 177 -4.88 7.74 30.42
CA ARG A 177 -4.09 6.51 30.25
C ARG A 177 -3.17 6.60 29.04
N VAL A 178 -3.70 6.95 27.87
CA VAL A 178 -2.92 7.04 26.63
C VAL A 178 -1.85 8.12 26.73
N HIS A 179 -2.18 9.28 27.31
CA HIS A 179 -1.20 10.35 27.52
C HIS A 179 -0.05 9.90 28.43
N CYS A 180 -0.35 9.18 29.52
CA CYS A 180 0.66 8.57 30.38
C CYS A 180 1.55 7.57 29.62
N ILE A 181 0.96 6.67 28.82
CA ILE A 181 1.70 5.71 27.98
C ILE A 181 2.63 6.44 27.00
N GLN A 182 2.13 7.51 26.36
CA GLN A 182 2.92 8.30 25.43
C GLN A 182 4.09 9.01 26.10
N ASN A 183 3.97 9.40 27.38
CA ASN A 183 5.02 10.13 28.08
C ASN A 183 5.94 9.23 28.93
N SER A 184 5.61 7.95 29.11
CA SER A 184 6.45 7.02 29.87
C SER A 184 7.74 6.65 29.12
N THR A 185 8.73 6.16 29.87
CA THR A 185 9.98 5.61 29.32
C THR A 185 9.74 4.25 28.66
N ASN A 186 10.58 3.93 27.66
CA ASN A 186 10.44 2.70 26.85
C ASN A 186 10.49 1.41 27.69
N SER A 187 11.17 1.41 28.84
CA SER A 187 11.38 0.22 29.68
C SER A 187 10.11 -0.32 30.35
N LYS A 188 9.03 0.48 30.40
CA LYS A 188 7.74 0.08 31.01
C LYS A 188 6.71 -0.42 29.99
N TRP A 189 7.01 -0.40 28.70
CA TRP A 189 6.07 -0.85 27.69
C TRP A 189 6.10 -2.37 27.53
N THR A 190 5.01 -2.98 27.96
CA THR A 190 4.70 -4.39 27.72
C THR A 190 3.35 -4.46 27.02
N TRP A 191 3.09 -5.60 26.36
CA TRP A 191 1.78 -5.87 25.80
C TRP A 191 0.68 -5.78 26.86
N ASN A 192 0.93 -6.19 28.11
CA ASN A 192 -0.07 -6.14 29.18
C ASN A 192 -0.52 -4.70 29.49
N ASN A 193 0.38 -3.73 29.41
CA ASN A 193 0.08 -2.33 29.73
C ASN A 193 -0.53 -1.56 28.53
N VAL A 194 -0.08 -1.88 27.32
CA VAL A 194 -0.44 -1.14 26.10
C VAL A 194 -1.52 -1.88 25.29
N GLY A 195 -1.42 -3.20 25.18
CA GLY A 195 -2.41 -4.09 24.56
C GLY A 195 -2.80 -3.65 23.15
N LYS A 196 -4.12 -3.58 22.93
CA LYS A 196 -4.74 -3.22 21.65
C LYS A 196 -4.42 -1.78 21.18
N ASP A 197 -3.86 -0.95 22.05
CA ASP A 197 -3.49 0.44 21.77
C ASP A 197 -2.01 0.58 21.34
N TYR A 198 -1.35 -0.51 20.95
CA TYR A 198 0.07 -0.52 20.57
C TYR A 198 0.43 0.48 19.46
N GLU A 199 -0.51 0.77 18.56
CA GLU A 199 -0.34 1.72 17.45
C GLU A 199 0.12 3.09 17.93
N ILE A 200 -0.25 3.45 19.15
CA ILE A 200 0.07 4.74 19.78
C ILE A 200 1.56 4.84 20.15
N VAL A 201 2.22 3.72 20.42
CA VAL A 201 3.63 3.66 20.83
C VAL A 201 4.57 3.17 19.74
N VAL A 202 4.08 2.85 18.53
CA VAL A 202 4.88 2.23 17.45
C VAL A 202 6.21 2.94 17.22
N SER A 203 6.20 4.27 17.05
CA SER A 203 7.41 5.04 16.76
C SER A 203 8.50 4.92 17.84
N LYS A 204 8.11 4.65 19.09
CA LYS A 204 9.01 4.50 20.22
C LYS A 204 9.33 3.03 20.50
N MET A 205 8.34 2.13 20.36
CA MET A 205 8.50 0.66 20.39
C MET A 205 9.58 0.20 19.42
N LEU A 206 9.55 0.70 18.19
CA LEU A 206 10.54 0.39 17.16
C LEU A 206 11.97 0.81 17.56
N LYS A 207 12.17 1.71 18.51
CA LYS A 207 13.53 2.13 18.93
C LYS A 207 14.22 1.12 19.85
N SER A 208 13.49 0.18 20.44
CA SER A 208 14.05 -0.84 21.35
C SER A 208 13.76 -2.24 20.82
N PRO A 209 14.78 -2.98 20.36
CA PRO A 209 14.61 -4.36 19.90
C PRO A 209 13.96 -5.26 20.96
N LYS A 210 14.35 -5.11 22.23
CA LYS A 210 13.78 -5.87 23.36
C LYS A 210 12.27 -5.62 23.49
N VAL A 211 11.84 -4.36 23.49
CA VAL A 211 10.40 -4.03 23.52
C VAL A 211 9.72 -4.59 22.27
N LEU A 212 10.28 -4.36 21.08
CA LEU A 212 9.73 -4.86 19.84
C LEU A 212 9.51 -6.38 19.83
N THR A 213 10.48 -7.16 20.33
CA THR A 213 10.35 -8.62 20.48
C THR A 213 9.15 -9.00 21.35
N THR A 214 8.87 -8.29 22.45
CA THR A 214 7.68 -8.57 23.27
C THR A 214 6.37 -8.33 22.54
N PHE A 215 6.31 -7.30 21.68
CA PHE A 215 5.11 -7.01 20.88
C PHE A 215 4.93 -8.01 19.74
N VAL A 216 6.03 -8.47 19.12
CA VAL A 216 5.99 -9.47 18.05
C VAL A 216 5.23 -10.73 18.47
N LYS A 217 5.26 -11.11 19.74
CA LYS A 217 4.53 -12.26 20.30
C LYS A 217 3.00 -12.14 20.23
N GLN A 218 2.47 -10.92 20.08
CA GLN A 218 1.03 -10.65 20.18
C GLN A 218 0.44 -9.89 18.98
N LEU A 219 1.27 -9.26 18.15
CA LEU A 219 0.80 -8.54 16.96
C LEU A 219 0.04 -9.44 15.96
N PRO A 220 -0.95 -8.91 15.21
CA PRO A 220 -1.59 -9.65 14.13
C PRO A 220 -0.59 -10.08 13.04
N LEU A 221 -0.78 -11.27 12.47
CA LEU A 221 0.16 -11.82 11.46
C LEU A 221 0.34 -10.92 10.24
N ARG A 222 -0.73 -10.27 9.79
CA ARG A 222 -0.68 -9.35 8.66
C ARG A 222 0.13 -8.09 8.98
N THR A 223 -0.04 -7.56 10.20
CA THR A 223 0.79 -6.47 10.71
C THR A 223 2.26 -6.87 10.77
N LEU A 224 2.56 -8.09 11.20
CA LEU A 224 3.94 -8.60 11.22
C LEU A 224 4.53 -8.64 9.81
N LEU A 225 3.82 -9.27 8.87
CA LEU A 225 4.27 -9.45 7.49
C LEU A 225 4.50 -8.09 6.79
N ASP A 226 3.51 -7.19 6.82
CA ASP A 226 3.59 -5.87 6.17
C ASP A 226 4.71 -4.96 6.74
N ASN A 227 5.20 -5.25 7.96
CA ASN A 227 6.24 -4.46 8.64
C ASN A 227 7.61 -5.16 8.68
N THR A 228 7.80 -6.27 7.98
CA THR A 228 9.06 -7.05 7.97
C THR A 228 10.29 -6.15 7.72
N TYR A 229 10.29 -5.36 6.66
CA TYR A 229 11.42 -4.47 6.36
C TYR A 229 11.64 -3.40 7.44
N SER A 230 10.56 -2.87 8.01
CA SER A 230 10.64 -1.89 9.12
C SER A 230 11.31 -2.52 10.34
N PHE A 231 10.87 -3.72 10.74
CA PHE A 231 11.47 -4.44 11.88
C PHE A 231 12.94 -4.76 11.65
N SER A 232 13.33 -5.09 10.41
CA SER A 232 14.73 -5.26 10.03
C SER A 232 15.56 -3.99 10.28
N ARG A 233 15.06 -2.81 9.86
CA ARG A 233 15.70 -1.50 10.11
C ARG A 233 15.84 -1.14 11.59
N HIS A 234 15.07 -1.83 12.43
CA HIS A 234 15.04 -1.67 13.87
C HIS A 234 15.70 -2.84 14.60
N CYS A 235 16.54 -3.61 13.89
CA CYS A 235 17.39 -4.67 14.42
C CYS A 235 16.62 -5.78 15.14
N LEU A 236 15.38 -6.07 14.72
CA LEU A 236 14.62 -7.17 15.31
C LEU A 236 15.25 -8.54 14.99
N PHE A 237 15.67 -8.73 13.75
CA PHE A 237 16.04 -10.05 13.23
C PHE A 237 17.52 -10.39 13.39
N GLN A 238 18.36 -9.36 13.45
CA GLN A 238 19.78 -9.50 13.67
C GLN A 238 20.24 -8.32 14.52
N ASN A 239 20.72 -8.62 15.73
CA ASN A 239 21.30 -7.65 16.64
C ASN A 239 22.43 -8.30 17.45
N LEU A 240 23.17 -7.47 18.20
CA LEU A 240 24.29 -7.93 19.04
C LEU A 240 23.86 -8.94 20.13
N MET A 241 22.57 -9.02 20.45
CA MET A 241 21.99 -9.89 21.49
C MET A 241 21.44 -11.20 20.91
N GLY A 242 21.60 -11.46 19.61
CA GLY A 242 21.20 -12.71 18.97
C GLY A 242 20.01 -12.57 18.01
N ASN A 243 19.29 -13.68 17.83
CA ASN A 243 18.22 -13.86 16.84
C ASN A 243 16.84 -14.12 17.44
N GLU A 244 16.64 -13.88 18.74
CA GLU A 244 15.37 -14.13 19.45
C GLU A 244 14.17 -13.48 18.72
N GLY A 245 14.30 -12.23 18.30
CA GLY A 245 13.25 -11.54 17.56
C GLY A 245 12.91 -12.16 16.20
N CYS A 246 13.89 -12.80 15.54
CA CYS A 246 13.69 -13.58 14.32
C CYS A 246 12.93 -14.88 14.61
N ILE A 247 13.33 -15.61 15.64
CA ILE A 247 12.70 -16.86 16.05
C ILE A 247 11.24 -16.60 16.44
N GLU A 248 10.99 -15.60 17.30
CA GLU A 248 9.64 -15.23 17.73
C GLU A 248 8.77 -14.78 16.56
N PHE A 249 9.32 -14.02 15.61
CA PHE A 249 8.60 -13.64 14.39
C PHE A 249 8.15 -14.87 13.59
N ILE A 250 9.05 -15.83 13.35
CA ILE A 250 8.76 -17.05 12.59
C ILE A 250 7.73 -17.91 13.32
N LEU A 251 7.91 -18.13 14.63
CA LEU A 251 7.03 -18.95 15.46
C LEU A 251 5.57 -18.49 15.41
N ARG A 252 5.30 -17.18 15.25
CA ARG A 252 3.93 -16.68 15.13
C ARG A 252 3.15 -17.28 13.97
N PHE A 253 3.81 -17.59 12.87
CA PHE A 253 3.16 -18.13 11.66
C PHE A 253 2.93 -19.65 11.74
N ASN A 254 3.51 -20.34 12.73
CA ASN A 254 3.25 -21.76 12.97
C ASN A 254 1.85 -22.04 13.53
N ASN A 255 1.14 -21.00 14.00
CA ASN A 255 -0.26 -21.12 14.38
C ASN A 255 -1.15 -21.22 13.13
N TYR A 256 -1.49 -22.45 12.74
CA TYR A 256 -2.29 -22.73 11.54
C TYR A 256 -3.63 -21.99 11.52
N LYS A 257 -4.35 -21.97 12.65
CA LYS A 257 -5.65 -21.29 12.75
C LYS A 257 -5.50 -19.79 12.52
N ALA A 258 -4.54 -19.15 13.19
CA ALA A 258 -4.29 -17.72 13.01
C ALA A 258 -3.82 -17.39 11.58
N LEU A 259 -3.03 -18.28 10.96
CA LEU A 259 -2.59 -18.11 9.57
C LEU A 259 -3.76 -18.19 8.60
N GLN A 260 -4.67 -19.15 8.79
CA GLN A 260 -5.88 -19.29 7.99
C GLN A 260 -6.80 -18.07 8.13
N GLU A 261 -7.07 -17.63 9.36
CA GLU A 261 -7.89 -16.44 9.66
C GLU A 261 -7.28 -15.13 9.12
N SER A 262 -5.95 -15.07 8.96
CA SER A 262 -5.28 -13.87 8.45
C SER A 262 -5.44 -13.66 6.94
N GLU A 263 -5.87 -14.70 6.21
CA GLU A 263 -6.01 -14.73 4.76
C GLU A 263 -4.79 -14.13 4.03
N ILE A 264 -3.58 -14.47 4.49
CA ILE A 264 -2.35 -14.06 3.82
C ILE A 264 -2.20 -14.89 2.56
N HIS A 265 -2.16 -14.23 1.41
CA HIS A 265 -1.95 -14.89 0.13
C HIS A 265 -0.44 -15.15 -0.10
N PRO A 266 -0.01 -16.25 -0.74
CA PRO A 266 1.41 -16.58 -0.94
C PRO A 266 2.22 -15.54 -1.70
N ILE A 267 1.57 -14.82 -2.64
CA ILE A 267 2.17 -13.64 -3.30
C ILE A 267 2.65 -12.61 -2.27
N GLU A 268 1.90 -12.37 -1.19
CA GLU A 268 2.25 -11.39 -0.16
C GLU A 268 3.53 -11.77 0.56
N SER A 269 3.65 -13.04 0.95
CA SER A 269 4.85 -13.58 1.62
C SER A 269 6.09 -13.39 0.77
N TYR A 270 6.01 -13.74 -0.52
CA TYR A 270 7.16 -13.57 -1.40
C TYR A 270 7.47 -12.11 -1.73
N LEU A 271 6.44 -11.26 -1.87
CA LEU A 271 6.66 -9.82 -2.03
C LEU A 271 7.39 -9.22 -0.83
N GLU A 272 7.08 -9.66 0.38
CA GLU A 272 7.80 -9.23 1.57
C GLU A 272 9.22 -9.80 1.66
N TYR A 273 9.46 -11.02 1.18
CA TYR A 273 10.83 -11.50 0.95
C TYR A 273 11.62 -10.58 0.01
N LEU A 274 11.04 -10.23 -1.15
CA LEU A 274 11.69 -9.34 -2.11
C LEU A 274 11.92 -7.96 -1.50
N ARG A 275 10.95 -7.43 -0.76
CA ARG A 275 11.09 -6.16 -0.04
C ARG A 275 12.22 -6.25 0.99
N TYR A 276 12.27 -7.32 1.76
CA TYR A 276 13.27 -7.56 2.78
C TYR A 276 14.70 -7.58 2.21
N VAL A 277 14.92 -8.35 1.14
CA VAL A 277 16.25 -8.54 0.55
C VAL A 277 16.68 -7.40 -0.38
N ARG A 278 15.73 -6.73 -1.07
CA ARG A 278 16.04 -5.76 -2.13
C ARG A 278 15.82 -4.30 -1.76
N SER A 279 15.01 -3.98 -0.74
CA SER A 279 14.66 -2.57 -0.45
C SER A 279 15.85 -1.74 0.04
N GLY A 280 16.77 -2.33 0.80
CA GLY A 280 17.98 -1.64 1.26
C GLY A 280 18.78 -1.05 0.09
N PRO A 281 19.25 -1.89 -0.85
CA PRO A 281 19.94 -1.43 -2.06
C PRO A 281 19.13 -0.45 -2.91
N VAL A 282 17.81 -0.66 -3.08
CA VAL A 282 16.96 0.22 -3.89
C VAL A 282 16.82 1.60 -3.25
N ILE A 283 16.57 1.67 -1.94
CA ILE A 283 16.47 2.93 -1.20
C ILE A 283 17.81 3.67 -1.23
N HIS A 284 18.92 2.95 -1.04
CA HIS A 284 20.26 3.53 -1.13
C HIS A 284 20.53 4.11 -2.53
N ALA A 285 20.19 3.38 -3.59
CA ALA A 285 20.34 3.86 -4.97
C ALA A 285 19.47 5.10 -5.27
N ILE A 286 18.24 5.16 -4.73
CA ILE A 286 17.35 6.33 -4.87
C ILE A 286 17.92 7.54 -4.12
N ASN A 287 18.40 7.36 -2.89
CA ASN A 287 18.96 8.44 -2.09
C ASN A 287 20.26 8.97 -2.73
N LYS A 288 21.15 8.08 -3.20
CA LYS A 288 22.35 8.48 -3.94
C LYS A 288 22.01 9.29 -5.20
N LYS A 289 20.93 8.95 -5.92
CA LYS A 289 20.45 9.74 -7.07
C LYS A 289 19.90 11.10 -6.66
N LYS A 290 19.21 11.21 -5.52
CA LYS A 290 18.76 12.50 -4.98
C LYS A 290 19.93 13.37 -4.52
N ASP A 291 20.94 12.78 -3.89
CA ASP A 291 22.16 13.49 -3.50
C ASP A 291 22.96 13.93 -4.74
N PHE A 292 23.01 13.12 -5.80
CA PHE A 292 23.58 13.53 -7.09
C PHE A 292 22.77 14.63 -7.77
N GLN A 293 21.44 14.61 -7.71
CA GLN A 293 20.59 15.66 -8.28
C GLN A 293 20.64 16.96 -7.46
N GLN A 294 20.78 16.88 -6.13
CA GLN A 294 21.04 18.05 -5.29
C GLN A 294 22.46 18.59 -5.50
N ASN A 295 23.47 17.74 -5.68
CA ASN A 295 24.84 18.17 -5.98
C ASN A 295 25.00 18.69 -7.43
N MET A 296 24.14 18.27 -8.37
CA MET A 296 24.08 18.84 -9.72
C MET A 296 23.35 20.19 -9.77
N LEU A 297 22.47 20.47 -8.81
CA LEU A 297 21.77 21.77 -8.66
C LEU A 297 22.65 22.86 -8.03
N PHE A 298 23.84 22.52 -7.54
CA PHE A 298 24.84 23.46 -7.01
C PHE A 298 26.12 23.53 -7.87
N ASN A 299 26.08 23.00 -9.10
CA ASN A 299 27.23 23.04 -10.01
C ASN A 299 26.82 23.54 -11.42
N THR A 300 26.08 24.64 -11.46
CA THR A 300 26.08 25.54 -12.62
C THR A 300 27.10 26.65 -12.34
N ASN A 301 28.30 26.46 -12.87
CA ASN A 301 29.23 27.57 -13.07
C ASN A 301 28.49 28.66 -13.84
N GLU A 302 28.48 29.85 -13.25
CA GLU A 302 28.02 31.09 -13.87
C GLU A 302 28.87 31.37 -15.11
N GLN A 303 28.21 31.42 -16.28
CA GLN A 303 28.75 32.14 -17.42
C GLN A 303 27.59 32.66 -18.28
N GLY A 304 27.49 33.98 -18.34
CA GLY A 304 26.73 34.68 -19.39
C GLY A 304 25.46 35.38 -18.93
N CYS A 305 25.61 36.56 -18.32
CA CYS A 305 24.95 37.78 -18.84
C CYS A 305 25.53 39.01 -18.14
N SER A 306 26.52 39.60 -18.80
CA SER A 306 27.01 40.94 -18.57
C SER A 306 25.90 41.97 -18.84
N ASN A 307 25.73 42.93 -17.93
CA ASN A 307 25.40 44.30 -18.29
C ASN A 307 26.06 45.26 -17.28
N ASN A 308 26.88 46.14 -17.85
CA ASN A 308 27.25 47.48 -17.43
C ASN A 308 28.14 47.63 -16.18
N ILE A 309 29.41 47.94 -16.39
CA ILE A 309 29.97 49.30 -16.26
C ILE A 309 31.50 49.21 -16.40
N VAL A 310 32.03 50.01 -17.32
CA VAL A 310 33.45 50.33 -17.48
C VAL A 310 33.90 51.14 -16.27
N ILE A 311 34.95 50.73 -15.58
CA ILE A 311 36.03 51.61 -15.08
C ILE A 311 37.28 50.74 -14.84
N GLU A 312 38.34 51.24 -15.44
CA GLU A 312 39.69 50.70 -15.49
C GLU A 312 40.49 50.95 -14.19
N LYS A 313 41.55 50.15 -14.05
CA LYS A 313 42.86 50.40 -13.39
C LYS A 313 43.09 49.97 -11.93
N LYS A 314 43.94 48.93 -11.89
CA LYS A 314 45.28 48.83 -11.26
C LYS A 314 45.42 48.56 -9.75
N ASN A 315 46.13 47.46 -9.53
CA ASN A 315 47.30 47.26 -8.66
C ASN A 315 47.11 47.04 -7.15
N ASN A 316 47.49 45.80 -6.79
CA ASN A 316 48.48 45.40 -5.80
C ASN A 316 48.43 45.94 -4.35
N GLU A 317 48.37 44.93 -3.47
CA GLU A 317 49.26 44.67 -2.34
C GLU A 317 48.91 45.19 -0.94
N LYS A 318 49.10 44.22 -0.04
CA LYS A 318 49.56 44.27 1.36
C LYS A 318 48.54 44.31 2.50
N TRP A 319 48.64 43.20 3.23
CA TRP A 319 48.40 43.00 4.65
C TRP A 319 48.92 44.15 5.54
N ASN A 320 48.10 44.62 6.49
CA ASN A 320 48.34 44.36 7.93
C ASN A 320 47.27 45.00 8.85
N GLN A 321 46.84 44.19 9.83
CA GLN A 321 46.61 44.49 11.25
C GLN A 321 45.46 45.40 11.74
N LEU A 322 44.62 44.75 12.58
CA LEU A 322 44.00 45.22 13.84
C LEU A 322 43.12 46.48 13.77
N THR A 323 41.82 46.40 14.06
CA THR A 323 41.36 46.35 15.46
C THR A 323 39.86 46.05 15.58
N LYS A 324 39.55 45.20 16.57
CA LYS A 324 38.40 45.19 17.50
C LYS A 324 36.95 45.34 17.01
N THR A 325 36.14 44.50 17.68
CA THR A 325 34.68 44.56 17.90
C THR A 325 33.80 44.26 16.70
N GLU A 326 33.21 43.05 16.67
CA GLU A 326 31.78 42.88 16.93
C GLU A 326 31.31 41.42 16.87
N LYS A 327 30.55 41.04 17.91
CA LYS A 327 29.45 40.06 17.93
C LYS A 327 29.56 38.87 16.98
N GLY A 328 30.17 37.81 17.50
CA GLY A 328 30.15 36.48 16.88
C GLY A 328 28.73 35.96 16.69
N GLN A 329 28.19 36.12 15.49
CA GLN A 329 27.25 35.16 14.93
C GLN A 329 28.00 33.84 14.70
N ARG A 330 28.01 32.96 15.71
CA ARG A 330 28.26 31.55 15.48
C ARG A 330 27.11 31.01 14.63
N LYS A 331 27.24 31.08 13.30
CA LYS A 331 26.54 30.19 12.38
C LYS A 331 26.97 28.77 12.72
N PHE A 332 26.26 28.14 13.64
CA PHE A 332 26.21 26.69 13.74
C PHE A 332 25.64 26.19 12.42
N PHE A 333 26.53 25.87 11.47
CA PHE A 333 26.19 24.96 10.39
C PHE A 333 25.88 23.61 11.04
N LYS A 334 24.60 23.40 11.38
CA LYS A 334 24.05 22.06 11.60
C LYS A 334 24.07 21.33 10.26
N ASN A 335 25.25 20.87 9.86
CA ASN A 335 25.35 19.72 8.99
C ASN A 335 24.83 18.53 9.81
N HIS A 336 23.51 18.35 9.81
CA HIS A 336 22.91 17.06 10.13
C HIS A 336 23.36 16.09 9.04
N ILE A 337 24.58 15.57 9.19
CA ILE A 337 24.99 14.31 8.61
C ILE A 337 23.95 13.32 9.13
N TYR A 338 22.96 13.00 8.30
CA TYR A 338 22.07 11.89 8.55
C TYR A 338 22.97 10.67 8.62
N PHE A 339 23.33 10.23 9.84
CA PHE A 339 23.79 8.87 10.07
C PHE A 339 22.64 7.96 9.64
N MET A 340 22.60 7.65 8.34
CA MET A 340 21.77 6.63 7.77
C MET A 340 22.12 5.38 8.55
N LYS A 341 21.17 4.88 9.36
CA LYS A 341 21.32 3.57 10.00
C LYS A 341 21.81 2.59 8.94
N PRO A 342 22.82 1.75 9.24
CA PRO A 342 23.35 0.81 8.27
C PRO A 342 22.21 0.00 7.65
N ILE A 343 22.32 -0.27 6.35
CA ILE A 343 21.35 -1.11 5.65
C ILE A 343 21.36 -2.47 6.36
N PRO A 344 20.21 -2.94 6.88
CA PRO A 344 20.17 -4.21 7.58
C PRO A 344 20.62 -5.34 6.64
N THR A 345 21.56 -6.16 7.10
CA THR A 345 21.90 -7.40 6.41
C THR A 345 20.74 -8.38 6.54
N PRO A 346 20.22 -8.94 5.43
CA PRO A 346 19.16 -9.94 5.51
C PRO A 346 19.63 -11.21 6.23
N SER A 347 18.84 -11.66 7.21
CA SER A 347 18.99 -12.98 7.84
C SER A 347 18.66 -14.07 6.83
N SER A 348 19.53 -15.06 6.70
CA SER A 348 19.32 -16.23 5.83
C SER A 348 18.10 -17.03 6.28
N GLN A 349 17.91 -17.21 7.59
CA GLN A 349 16.78 -17.91 8.18
C GLN A 349 15.45 -17.23 7.81
N LEU A 350 15.35 -15.91 7.98
CA LEU A 350 14.13 -15.18 7.63
C LEU A 350 13.90 -15.15 6.11
N SER A 351 14.97 -15.07 5.33
CA SER A 351 14.90 -15.11 3.87
C SER A 351 14.34 -16.44 3.37
N GLN A 352 14.80 -17.57 3.93
CA GLN A 352 14.28 -18.90 3.64
C GLN A 352 12.80 -19.01 4.04
N PHE A 353 12.48 -18.57 5.26
CA PHE A 353 11.11 -18.60 5.78
C PHE A 353 10.14 -17.83 4.88
N LEU A 354 10.42 -16.57 4.54
CA LEU A 354 9.52 -15.75 3.74
C LEU A 354 9.40 -16.22 2.28
N SER A 355 10.50 -16.72 1.69
CA SER A 355 10.53 -17.11 0.27
C SER A 355 9.99 -18.52 0.00
N THR A 356 10.10 -19.42 0.97
CA THR A 356 9.83 -20.85 0.78
C THR A 356 8.80 -21.36 1.79
N ASP A 357 9.09 -21.26 3.09
CA ASP A 357 8.29 -21.95 4.11
C ASP A 357 6.90 -21.32 4.24
N LEU A 358 6.84 -19.99 4.42
CA LEU A 358 5.58 -19.27 4.54
C LEU A 358 4.79 -19.28 3.22
N VAL A 359 5.47 -19.27 2.08
CA VAL A 359 4.82 -19.45 0.77
C VAL A 359 4.13 -20.81 0.71
N LYS A 360 4.83 -21.89 1.06
CA LYS A 360 4.25 -23.24 1.15
C LYS A 360 3.06 -23.31 2.12
N MET A 361 3.20 -22.73 3.32
CA MET A 361 2.12 -22.72 4.32
C MET A 361 0.89 -21.96 3.83
N THR A 362 1.07 -20.82 3.18
CA THR A 362 -0.05 -20.00 2.67
C THR A 362 -0.67 -20.56 1.41
N LEU A 363 0.09 -21.26 0.56
CA LEU A 363 -0.48 -22.00 -0.58
C LEU A 363 -1.43 -23.10 -0.13
N ASN A 364 -1.13 -23.79 0.98
CA ASN A 364 -2.02 -24.81 1.55
C ASN A 364 -3.36 -24.26 2.07
N ASN A 365 -3.48 -22.94 2.23
CA ASN A 365 -4.71 -22.28 2.67
C ASN A 365 -5.57 -21.78 1.49
N LEU A 366 -5.09 -21.89 0.24
CA LEU A 366 -5.87 -21.50 -0.93
C LEU A 366 -6.93 -22.55 -1.25
N ASN A 367 -8.11 -22.08 -1.64
CA ASN A 367 -9.20 -22.94 -2.10
C ASN A 367 -9.07 -23.16 -3.61
N PRO A 368 -9.06 -24.42 -4.09
CA PRO A 368 -8.99 -24.67 -5.51
C PRO A 368 -10.25 -24.22 -6.24
N SER A 369 -10.07 -23.77 -7.49
CA SER A 369 -11.19 -23.50 -8.38
C SER A 369 -11.58 -24.77 -9.13
N ASP A 370 -12.88 -25.00 -9.30
CA ASP A 370 -13.40 -26.05 -10.18
C ASP A 370 -13.42 -25.63 -11.67
N SER A 371 -12.96 -24.41 -11.99
CA SER A 371 -12.89 -23.94 -13.38
C SER A 371 -11.74 -24.60 -14.14
N ARG A 372 -11.94 -24.93 -15.42
CA ARG A 372 -10.85 -25.35 -16.32
C ARG A 372 -10.10 -24.12 -16.82
N LEU A 373 -8.82 -23.99 -16.49
CA LEU A 373 -8.02 -22.83 -16.82
C LEU A 373 -7.01 -23.11 -17.95
N LEU A 374 -6.88 -22.14 -18.85
CA LEU A 374 -5.74 -22.01 -19.75
C LEU A 374 -4.95 -20.76 -19.38
N ILE A 375 -3.66 -20.92 -19.11
CA ILE A 375 -2.75 -19.84 -18.72
C ILE A 375 -1.76 -19.61 -19.86
N ALA A 376 -1.81 -18.44 -20.50
CA ALA A 376 -0.86 -18.08 -21.55
C ALA A 376 0.04 -16.92 -21.09
N TYR A 377 1.36 -17.03 -21.23
CA TYR A 377 2.29 -15.98 -20.78
C TYR A 377 3.40 -15.68 -21.78
N ASP A 378 3.89 -14.42 -21.79
CA ASP A 378 5.05 -14.00 -22.57
C ASP A 378 6.35 -14.59 -21.97
N SER A 379 6.84 -15.68 -22.57
CA SER A 379 8.04 -16.36 -22.08
C SER A 379 9.34 -15.63 -22.42
N ARG A 380 9.30 -14.66 -23.34
CA ARG A 380 10.50 -13.94 -23.82
C ARG A 380 10.98 -12.90 -22.81
N ILE A 381 10.08 -12.44 -21.94
CA ILE A 381 10.37 -11.45 -20.90
C ILE A 381 11.56 -11.89 -20.04
N TYR A 382 11.67 -13.19 -19.76
CA TYR A 382 12.77 -13.75 -18.98
C TYR A 382 14.15 -13.43 -19.56
N TYR A 383 14.31 -13.51 -20.89
CA TYR A 383 15.58 -13.24 -21.55
C TYR A 383 15.98 -11.77 -21.49
N THR A 384 15.01 -10.87 -21.35
CA THR A 384 15.31 -9.44 -21.24
C THR A 384 15.80 -9.06 -19.85
N ASN A 385 15.30 -9.71 -18.78
CA ASN A 385 15.58 -9.44 -17.35
C ASN A 385 15.52 -7.95 -16.90
N THR A 386 15.09 -7.06 -17.80
CA THR A 386 15.13 -5.60 -17.62
C THR A 386 13.75 -5.05 -17.32
N VAL A 387 12.69 -5.78 -17.67
CA VAL A 387 11.31 -5.31 -17.47
C VAL A 387 10.87 -5.55 -16.02
N ASN A 388 10.69 -4.44 -15.31
CA ASN A 388 10.11 -4.45 -13.98
C ASN A 388 8.58 -4.37 -14.09
N CYS A 389 7.89 -4.92 -13.09
CA CYS A 389 6.46 -4.69 -12.94
C CYS A 389 6.18 -3.21 -12.64
N TYR A 390 4.99 -2.76 -13.02
CA TYR A 390 4.40 -1.56 -12.45
C TYR A 390 3.83 -1.94 -11.07
N TYR A 391 4.69 -1.90 -10.05
CA TYR A 391 4.38 -2.21 -8.66
C TYR A 391 4.65 -0.98 -7.79
N MET A 392 3.61 -0.27 -7.40
CA MET A 392 3.72 1.00 -6.66
C MET A 392 4.82 1.92 -7.27
N HIS A 393 5.62 2.57 -6.42
CA HIS A 393 6.76 3.39 -6.84
C HIS A 393 8.11 2.63 -6.81
N VAL A 394 8.11 1.30 -6.58
CA VAL A 394 9.35 0.57 -6.27
C VAL A 394 9.65 -0.52 -7.31
N LYS A 395 10.74 -0.32 -8.04
CA LYS A 395 11.18 -1.20 -9.15
C LYS A 395 11.99 -2.42 -8.67
N PHE A 396 11.47 -3.19 -7.71
CA PHE A 396 12.17 -4.39 -7.21
C PHE A 396 11.63 -5.72 -7.76
N LEU A 397 10.40 -5.74 -8.28
CA LEU A 397 9.76 -6.94 -8.82
C LEU A 397 9.90 -7.00 -10.35
N LYS A 398 10.40 -8.11 -10.87
CA LYS A 398 10.50 -8.37 -12.31
C LYS A 398 9.21 -9.00 -12.83
N VAL A 399 8.91 -8.76 -14.11
CA VAL A 399 7.70 -9.32 -14.72
C VAL A 399 7.69 -10.85 -14.74
N PHE A 400 8.83 -11.50 -14.97
CA PHE A 400 8.89 -12.97 -14.92
C PHE A 400 8.68 -13.52 -13.50
N GLU A 401 9.08 -12.78 -12.46
CA GLU A 401 8.84 -13.17 -11.06
C GLU A 401 7.34 -13.07 -10.75
N ALA A 402 6.68 -11.99 -11.18
CA ALA A 402 5.23 -11.85 -11.04
C ALA A 402 4.47 -12.96 -11.78
N ILE A 403 4.87 -13.32 -13.01
CA ILE A 403 4.30 -14.46 -13.75
C ILE A 403 4.46 -15.75 -12.94
N THR A 404 5.67 -16.01 -12.45
CA THR A 404 5.97 -17.23 -11.67
C THR A 404 5.09 -17.29 -10.42
N LEU A 405 4.92 -16.18 -9.72
CA LEU A 405 4.11 -16.09 -8.51
C LEU A 405 2.62 -16.32 -8.76
N ILE A 406 2.06 -15.71 -9.82
CA ILE A 406 0.66 -15.92 -10.20
C ILE A 406 0.43 -17.38 -10.56
N ILE A 407 1.31 -17.95 -11.40
CA ILE A 407 1.21 -19.35 -11.81
C ILE A 407 1.34 -20.26 -10.58
N GLN A 408 2.28 -19.99 -9.67
CA GLN A 408 2.41 -20.79 -8.46
C GLN A 408 1.14 -20.77 -7.61
N SER A 409 0.51 -19.61 -7.41
CA SER A 409 -0.75 -19.53 -6.64
C SER A 409 -1.92 -20.30 -7.27
N ILE A 410 -1.86 -20.57 -8.57
CA ILE A 410 -2.91 -21.29 -9.30
C ILE A 410 -2.58 -22.79 -9.43
N VAL A 411 -1.32 -23.13 -9.74
CA VAL A 411 -0.87 -24.49 -10.05
C VAL A 411 -0.54 -25.31 -8.81
N TYR A 412 -0.01 -24.69 -7.74
CA TYR A 412 0.44 -25.40 -6.53
C TYR A 412 -0.68 -26.13 -5.77
N GLN A 413 -1.90 -26.07 -6.25
CA GLN A 413 -3.02 -26.74 -5.64
C GLN A 413 -2.87 -28.26 -5.87
N ASN A 414 -2.09 -28.93 -5.02
CA ASN A 414 -1.93 -30.40 -4.87
C ASN A 414 -3.26 -31.14 -4.58
N ARG A 415 -4.40 -30.47 -4.75
CA ARG A 415 -5.77 -30.94 -4.54
C ARG A 415 -6.64 -30.76 -5.78
N LEU A 416 -6.08 -30.29 -6.90
CA LEU A 416 -6.82 -30.29 -8.15
C LEU A 416 -7.17 -31.74 -8.48
N LYS A 417 -8.47 -32.02 -8.60
CA LYS A 417 -8.96 -33.25 -9.22
C LYS A 417 -8.16 -33.44 -10.52
N ALA A 418 -7.70 -34.65 -10.81
CA ALA A 418 -6.81 -34.93 -11.95
C ALA A 418 -7.28 -34.28 -13.28
N ASN A 419 -8.59 -34.10 -13.43
CA ASN A 419 -9.25 -33.55 -14.62
C ASN A 419 -9.29 -32.01 -14.69
N ASN A 420 -8.82 -31.28 -13.66
CA ASN A 420 -8.92 -29.82 -13.57
C ASN A 420 -7.57 -29.10 -13.46
N LYS A 421 -6.50 -29.74 -13.94
CA LYS A 421 -5.17 -29.12 -14.01
C LYS A 421 -5.15 -27.98 -15.03
N PRO A 422 -4.55 -26.81 -14.72
CA PRO A 422 -4.44 -25.72 -15.67
C PRO A 422 -3.49 -26.07 -16.83
N THR A 423 -3.87 -25.72 -18.05
CA THR A 423 -2.98 -25.85 -19.21
C THR A 423 -2.14 -24.59 -19.34
N ILE A 424 -0.81 -24.73 -19.33
CA ILE A 424 0.12 -23.60 -19.33
C ILE A 424 0.78 -23.47 -20.70
N CYS A 425 0.68 -22.31 -21.33
CA CYS A 425 1.18 -22.01 -22.66
C CYS A 425 2.25 -20.90 -22.60
N ALA A 426 3.48 -21.24 -22.97
CA ALA A 426 4.59 -20.29 -23.05
C ALA A 426 4.67 -19.70 -24.46
N LEU A 427 4.29 -18.42 -24.58
CA LEU A 427 4.23 -17.69 -25.84
C LEU A 427 5.63 -17.18 -26.21
N SER A 428 6.20 -17.75 -27.27
CA SER A 428 7.56 -17.42 -27.75
C SER A 428 7.57 -16.51 -28.97
N SER A 429 6.44 -16.44 -29.70
CA SER A 429 6.26 -15.61 -30.89
C SER A 429 4.77 -15.35 -31.13
N SER A 430 4.43 -14.59 -32.17
CA SER A 430 3.04 -14.27 -32.54
C SER A 430 2.21 -15.48 -33.00
N LEU A 431 2.85 -16.59 -33.41
CA LEU A 431 2.17 -17.76 -34.00
C LEU A 431 2.57 -19.08 -33.34
N LYS A 432 3.52 -19.08 -32.40
CA LYS A 432 4.03 -20.30 -31.77
C LYS A 432 4.08 -20.15 -30.27
N PHE A 433 3.55 -21.15 -29.59
CA PHE A 433 3.73 -21.36 -28.18
C PHE A 433 4.05 -22.82 -27.91
N ARG A 434 4.56 -23.11 -26.72
CA ARG A 434 4.75 -24.47 -26.22
C ARG A 434 3.86 -24.68 -25.01
N THR A 435 3.27 -25.85 -24.89
CA THR A 435 2.62 -26.27 -23.64
C THR A 435 3.70 -26.65 -22.63
N ILE A 436 3.54 -26.20 -21.39
CA ILE A 436 4.44 -26.50 -20.27
C ILE A 436 3.76 -27.55 -19.41
N TYR A 437 4.47 -28.65 -19.19
CA TYR A 437 4.09 -29.66 -18.22
C TYR A 437 4.82 -29.35 -16.91
N VAL A 438 4.05 -29.22 -15.84
CA VAL A 438 4.58 -29.05 -14.49
C VAL A 438 4.36 -30.37 -13.76
N ASP A 439 5.43 -30.88 -13.16
CA ASP A 439 5.35 -32.07 -12.32
C ASP A 439 4.75 -31.69 -10.96
N ASP A 440 3.51 -32.10 -10.74
CA ASP A 440 2.75 -31.79 -9.53
C ASP A 440 3.17 -32.66 -8.33
N GLU A 441 3.90 -33.75 -8.55
CA GLU A 441 4.45 -34.60 -7.47
C GLU A 441 5.62 -33.91 -6.76
N GLN A 442 6.31 -33.01 -7.45
CA GLN A 442 7.44 -32.27 -6.90
C GLN A 442 6.98 -31.04 -6.13
N ALA A 443 7.69 -30.74 -5.03
CA ALA A 443 7.49 -29.49 -4.31
C ALA A 443 7.83 -28.29 -5.20
N LEU A 444 6.79 -27.62 -5.72
CA LEU A 444 6.92 -26.46 -6.60
C LEU A 444 7.35 -25.20 -5.82
N THR A 445 8.65 -25.09 -5.57
CA THR A 445 9.28 -23.83 -5.14
C THR A 445 9.29 -22.82 -6.29
N ILE A 446 9.35 -21.52 -5.99
CA ILE A 446 9.44 -20.46 -7.01
C ILE A 446 10.63 -20.67 -7.93
N THR A 447 11.77 -21.12 -7.38
CA THR A 447 12.97 -21.40 -8.18
C THR A 447 12.74 -22.56 -9.14
N SER A 448 12.17 -23.68 -8.66
CA SER A 448 11.86 -24.84 -9.50
C SER A 448 10.84 -24.49 -10.59
N LEU A 449 9.73 -23.84 -10.25
CA LEU A 449 8.69 -23.45 -11.18
C LEU A 449 9.22 -22.46 -12.23
N LYS A 450 10.04 -21.48 -11.81
CA LYS A 450 10.72 -20.58 -12.75
C LYS A 450 11.54 -21.35 -13.78
N ASN A 451 12.25 -22.40 -13.38
CA ASN A 451 13.04 -23.20 -14.30
C ASN A 451 12.16 -23.99 -15.31
N TYR A 452 11.03 -24.54 -14.86
CA TYR A 452 10.02 -25.15 -15.74
C TYR A 452 9.45 -24.14 -16.75
N LEU A 453 9.03 -22.97 -16.28
CA LEU A 453 8.42 -21.94 -17.13
C LEU A 453 9.42 -21.35 -18.12
N PHE A 454 10.65 -21.10 -17.68
CA PHE A 454 11.64 -20.34 -18.45
C PHE A 454 12.88 -21.16 -18.78
N VAL A 455 12.68 -22.39 -19.27
CA VAL A 455 13.77 -23.28 -19.74
C VAL A 455 14.80 -22.46 -20.53
N PRO A 456 16.08 -22.46 -20.12
CA PRO A 456 17.13 -21.72 -20.81
C PRO A 456 17.20 -22.15 -22.27
N SER A 457 16.81 -21.27 -23.19
CA SER A 457 17.00 -21.57 -24.60
C SER A 457 18.48 -21.50 -24.97
N SER A 458 18.88 -22.30 -25.94
CA SER A 458 20.16 -22.15 -26.64
C SER A 458 20.36 -20.71 -27.12
N LYS A 459 21.63 -20.25 -27.14
CA LYS A 459 22.08 -18.87 -27.39
C LYS A 459 21.48 -18.21 -28.65
N LYS A 460 20.95 -18.99 -29.61
CA LYS A 460 20.32 -18.50 -30.85
C LYS A 460 19.03 -17.68 -30.62
N GLN A 461 18.28 -17.87 -29.52
CA GLN A 461 17.02 -17.13 -29.32
C GLN A 461 17.20 -15.66 -28.89
N LYS A 462 18.38 -15.26 -28.35
CA LYS A 462 18.61 -13.88 -27.89
C LYS A 462 18.51 -12.84 -29.02
N LYS A 463 18.86 -13.20 -30.27
CA LYS A 463 18.83 -12.27 -31.42
C LYS A 463 17.42 -12.02 -31.96
N ASN A 464 16.47 -12.94 -31.75
CA ASN A 464 15.08 -12.83 -32.22
C ASN A 464 14.14 -12.13 -31.21
N ALA A 465 14.65 -11.65 -30.07
CA ALA A 465 13.88 -10.86 -29.11
C ALA A 465 13.54 -9.45 -29.62
N ARG A 466 13.94 -9.09 -30.86
CA ARG A 466 13.52 -7.87 -31.55
C ARG A 466 12.04 -7.95 -31.95
N VAL A 467 11.20 -7.65 -30.97
CA VAL A 467 9.89 -6.97 -31.04
C VAL A 467 8.95 -7.42 -32.17
N ARG A 468 8.29 -8.57 -31.99
CA ARG A 468 6.92 -8.76 -32.47
C ARG A 468 5.97 -8.75 -31.29
N ASN A 469 4.74 -8.26 -31.47
CA ASN A 469 3.71 -8.37 -30.44
C ASN A 469 3.40 -9.86 -30.18
N ILE A 470 3.06 -10.20 -28.94
CA ILE A 470 2.56 -11.55 -28.63
C ILE A 470 1.07 -11.57 -28.80
N LYS A 471 0.55 -12.61 -29.46
CA LYS A 471 -0.87 -12.84 -29.62
C LYS A 471 -1.31 -13.94 -28.67
N PRO A 472 -1.71 -13.65 -27.41
CA PRO A 472 -2.23 -14.70 -26.53
C PRO A 472 -3.52 -15.33 -27.05
N LEU A 473 -4.29 -14.60 -27.87
CA LEU A 473 -5.55 -15.05 -28.47
C LEU A 473 -5.42 -16.29 -29.36
N ILE A 474 -4.21 -16.59 -29.86
CA ILE A 474 -3.97 -17.85 -30.61
C ILE A 474 -4.27 -19.10 -29.78
N THR A 475 -4.27 -18.98 -28.44
CA THR A 475 -4.61 -20.09 -27.55
C THR A 475 -6.09 -20.45 -27.57
N LEU A 476 -7.00 -19.51 -27.90
CA LEU A 476 -8.41 -19.80 -28.11
C LEU A 476 -8.58 -20.67 -29.37
N GLN A 477 -7.92 -20.28 -30.47
CA GLN A 477 -7.98 -21.04 -31.71
C GLN A 477 -7.37 -22.44 -31.53
N TRP A 478 -6.19 -22.53 -30.91
CA TRP A 478 -5.58 -23.82 -30.61
C TRP A 478 -6.50 -24.72 -29.77
N SER A 479 -7.17 -24.17 -28.77
CA SER A 479 -8.12 -24.90 -27.93
C SER A 479 -9.31 -25.42 -28.72
N LYS A 480 -9.82 -24.66 -29.71
CA LYS A 480 -10.83 -25.14 -30.67
C LYS A 480 -10.27 -26.27 -31.54
N ASP A 481 -9.09 -26.09 -32.12
CA ASP A 481 -8.46 -27.07 -33.01
C ASP A 481 -8.22 -28.42 -32.31
N HIS A 482 -8.02 -28.41 -30.99
CA HIS A 482 -7.82 -29.61 -30.17
C HIS A 482 -9.08 -30.07 -29.43
N ASN A 483 -10.23 -29.43 -29.67
CA ASN A 483 -11.50 -29.69 -29.00
C ASN A 483 -11.39 -29.72 -27.46
N GLN A 484 -10.58 -28.83 -26.88
CA GLN A 484 -10.36 -28.72 -25.44
C GLN A 484 -11.08 -27.50 -24.89
N MET A 485 -12.19 -27.67 -24.18
CA MET A 485 -12.96 -26.56 -23.61
C MET A 485 -12.34 -26.04 -22.31
N TYR A 486 -12.19 -24.71 -22.21
CA TYR A 486 -11.77 -23.99 -20.99
C TYR A 486 -12.82 -22.97 -20.55
N ASN A 487 -12.97 -22.78 -19.24
CA ASN A 487 -13.88 -21.79 -18.66
C ASN A 487 -13.19 -20.43 -18.47
N VAL A 488 -11.88 -20.45 -18.24
CA VAL A 488 -11.09 -19.25 -17.93
C VAL A 488 -9.80 -19.23 -18.73
N PHE A 489 -9.53 -18.11 -19.37
CA PHE A 489 -8.24 -17.81 -20.01
C PHE A 489 -7.52 -16.75 -19.20
N LEU A 490 -6.27 -17.00 -18.80
CA LEU A 490 -5.42 -16.05 -18.09
C LEU A 490 -4.21 -15.69 -18.96
N PHE A 491 -4.16 -14.43 -19.40
CA PHE A 491 -3.09 -13.89 -20.24
C PHE A 491 -2.15 -13.01 -19.42
N MET A 492 -0.86 -13.31 -19.43
CA MET A 492 0.14 -12.56 -18.66
C MET A 492 1.29 -12.08 -19.53
N GLY A 493 1.58 -10.78 -19.47
CA GLY A 493 2.68 -10.22 -20.24
C GLY A 493 2.90 -8.74 -19.99
N THR A 494 3.30 -8.04 -21.04
CA THR A 494 3.54 -6.60 -21.02
C THR A 494 2.52 -5.86 -21.88
N HIS A 495 2.63 -4.53 -21.96
CA HIS A 495 1.89 -3.70 -22.89
C HIS A 495 2.10 -4.05 -24.38
N LYS A 496 2.98 -5.01 -24.70
CA LYS A 496 3.25 -5.51 -26.05
C LYS A 496 2.42 -6.74 -26.44
N MET A 497 1.46 -7.14 -25.61
CA MET A 497 0.45 -8.13 -26.03
C MET A 497 -0.41 -7.50 -27.13
N ASP A 498 -0.80 -8.30 -28.10
CA ASP A 498 -1.76 -7.95 -29.14
C ASP A 498 -3.09 -8.57 -28.73
N LEU A 499 -3.99 -7.70 -28.27
CA LEU A 499 -5.30 -8.05 -27.76
C LEU A 499 -6.40 -7.61 -28.73
N LYS A 500 -6.02 -7.14 -29.93
CA LYS A 500 -6.96 -6.76 -30.98
C LYS A 500 -7.92 -7.91 -31.21
N ASN A 501 -9.20 -7.58 -31.32
CA ASN A 501 -10.28 -8.54 -31.58
C ASN A 501 -10.57 -9.53 -30.45
N ILE A 502 -10.05 -9.35 -29.22
CA ILE A 502 -10.35 -10.24 -28.08
C ILE A 502 -11.85 -10.53 -27.88
N ARG A 503 -12.74 -9.55 -28.10
CA ARG A 503 -14.19 -9.75 -28.01
C ARG A 503 -14.73 -10.64 -29.13
N ILE A 504 -14.21 -10.46 -30.35
CA ILE A 504 -14.59 -11.26 -31.52
C ILE A 504 -14.08 -12.70 -31.32
N ASP A 505 -12.82 -12.86 -30.91
CA ASP A 505 -12.23 -14.18 -30.67
C ASP A 505 -12.91 -14.90 -29.50
N LYS A 506 -13.28 -14.16 -28.43
CA LYS A 506 -14.12 -14.68 -27.34
C LYS A 506 -15.47 -15.16 -27.87
N ALA A 507 -16.22 -14.33 -28.59
CA ALA A 507 -17.53 -14.70 -29.12
C ALA A 507 -17.44 -15.92 -30.07
N ASN A 508 -16.41 -15.98 -30.92
CA ASN A 508 -16.15 -17.09 -31.82
C ASN A 508 -15.79 -18.39 -31.09
N TYR A 509 -15.18 -18.29 -29.91
CA TYR A 509 -14.90 -19.42 -29.04
C TYR A 509 -16.17 -19.90 -28.33
N GLU A 510 -16.93 -18.97 -27.75
CA GLU A 510 -18.20 -19.27 -27.08
C GLU A 510 -19.19 -19.92 -28.04
N ALA A 511 -19.32 -19.40 -29.27
CA ALA A 511 -20.17 -19.97 -30.30
C ALA A 511 -19.76 -21.40 -30.69
N TYR A 512 -18.45 -21.68 -30.76
CA TYR A 512 -17.94 -23.02 -31.09
C TYR A 512 -18.28 -24.06 -30.02
N PHE A 513 -18.19 -23.71 -28.74
CA PHE A 513 -18.52 -24.59 -27.61
C PHE A 513 -19.96 -24.40 -27.09
N SER A 514 -20.92 -24.15 -27.99
CA SER A 514 -22.35 -24.08 -27.67
C SER A 514 -22.74 -23.04 -26.61
N ASN A 515 -22.19 -21.83 -26.71
CA ASN A 515 -22.49 -20.65 -25.87
C ASN A 515 -22.14 -20.78 -24.38
N SER A 516 -21.16 -21.62 -24.02
CA SER A 516 -20.58 -21.57 -22.68
C SER A 516 -19.91 -20.20 -22.46
N LYS A 517 -20.41 -19.40 -21.52
CA LYS A 517 -19.79 -18.11 -21.20
C LYS A 517 -18.40 -18.33 -20.61
N ILE A 518 -17.37 -17.83 -21.28
CA ILE A 518 -15.99 -17.91 -20.79
C ILE A 518 -15.57 -16.60 -20.12
N LYS A 519 -14.53 -16.69 -19.30
CA LYS A 519 -13.87 -15.53 -18.71
C LYS A 519 -12.47 -15.37 -19.30
N ILE A 520 -12.05 -14.14 -19.52
CA ILE A 520 -10.68 -13.82 -19.92
C ILE A 520 -10.11 -12.78 -18.95
N ILE A 521 -8.97 -13.12 -18.34
CA ILE A 521 -8.22 -12.27 -17.44
C ILE A 521 -6.93 -11.85 -18.15
N VAL A 522 -6.67 -10.56 -18.24
CA VAL A 522 -5.47 -9.99 -18.84
C VAL A 522 -4.66 -9.27 -17.78
N CYS A 523 -3.47 -9.79 -17.49
CA CYS A 523 -2.49 -9.17 -16.59
C CYS A 523 -1.40 -8.49 -17.41
N CYS A 524 -1.50 -7.15 -17.52
CA CYS A 524 -0.48 -6.32 -18.14
C CYS A 524 0.50 -5.81 -17.06
N LEU A 525 1.55 -6.59 -16.81
CA LEU A 525 2.36 -6.49 -15.59
C LEU A 525 3.28 -5.26 -15.56
N ASN A 526 3.60 -4.63 -16.70
CA ASN A 526 4.47 -3.46 -16.77
C ASN A 526 3.73 -2.13 -17.01
N GLY A 527 2.41 -2.08 -16.78
CA GLY A 527 1.64 -0.83 -16.76
C GLY A 527 0.46 -0.83 -17.74
N ASN A 528 0.14 0.34 -18.28
CA ASN A 528 -1.05 0.53 -19.13
C ASN A 528 -0.91 -0.14 -20.50
N HIS A 529 -2.04 -0.61 -21.02
CA HIS A 529 -2.19 -1.16 -22.36
C HIS A 529 -3.17 -0.28 -23.15
N VAL A 530 -2.92 -0.07 -24.45
CA VAL A 530 -3.73 0.82 -25.30
C VAL A 530 -5.19 0.37 -25.33
N GLU A 531 -5.42 -0.93 -25.36
CA GLU A 531 -6.78 -1.50 -25.44
C GLU A 531 -7.52 -1.63 -24.11
N ARG A 532 -6.97 -1.11 -23.01
CA ARG A 532 -7.57 -1.23 -21.66
C ARG A 532 -9.05 -0.83 -21.62
N VAL A 533 -9.44 0.21 -22.36
CA VAL A 533 -10.82 0.73 -22.40
C VAL A 533 -11.81 -0.32 -22.91
N ASN A 534 -11.35 -1.21 -23.80
CA ASN A 534 -12.19 -2.24 -24.42
C ASN A 534 -12.27 -3.53 -23.58
N LEU A 535 -11.46 -3.66 -22.52
CA LEU A 535 -11.23 -4.89 -21.77
C LEU A 535 -11.99 -4.97 -20.44
N SER A 536 -12.93 -4.06 -20.20
CA SER A 536 -13.76 -4.05 -18.99
C SER A 536 -15.20 -4.38 -19.36
N ARG A 537 -15.82 -5.38 -18.69
CA ARG A 537 -17.18 -5.96 -18.88
C ARG A 537 -17.19 -7.26 -19.70
N ASP A 538 -18.32 -7.97 -19.65
CA ASP A 538 -18.60 -9.20 -20.41
C ASP A 538 -17.60 -10.35 -20.19
N GLY A 539 -17.37 -10.73 -18.92
CA GLY A 539 -16.43 -11.81 -18.60
C GLY A 539 -14.96 -11.45 -18.85
N LEU A 540 -14.64 -10.18 -19.15
CA LEU A 540 -13.27 -9.68 -19.28
C LEU A 540 -12.83 -8.94 -18.01
N LEU A 541 -11.65 -9.30 -17.50
CA LEU A 541 -10.95 -8.61 -16.43
C LEU A 541 -9.59 -8.13 -16.93
N PHE A 542 -9.31 -6.84 -16.74
CA PHE A 542 -8.00 -6.26 -17.03
C PHE A 542 -7.30 -5.82 -15.74
N ILE A 543 -6.12 -6.37 -15.48
CA ILE A 543 -5.24 -6.03 -14.38
C ILE A 543 -4.04 -5.24 -14.94
N SER A 544 -3.90 -3.99 -14.49
CA SER A 544 -2.77 -3.13 -14.85
C SER A 544 -1.73 -3.13 -13.73
N GLY A 545 -0.52 -3.57 -14.04
CA GLY A 545 0.58 -3.68 -13.08
C GLY A 545 0.49 -4.94 -12.22
N PHE A 546 1.13 -4.87 -11.06
CA PHE A 546 1.13 -5.95 -10.07
C PHE A 546 1.09 -5.37 -8.67
N ASP A 547 0.36 -6.02 -7.76
CA ASP A 547 0.40 -5.74 -6.34
C ASP A 547 0.14 -7.01 -5.51
N LYS A 548 0.11 -6.87 -4.19
CA LYS A 548 -0.12 -7.97 -3.26
C LYS A 548 -1.53 -8.57 -3.33
N HIS A 549 -2.47 -7.92 -4.00
CA HIS A 549 -3.88 -8.29 -4.10
C HIS A 549 -4.22 -9.00 -5.42
N VAL A 550 -3.30 -9.03 -6.39
CA VAL A 550 -3.53 -9.64 -7.73
C VAL A 550 -4.06 -11.06 -7.64
N GLY A 551 -3.49 -11.91 -6.79
CA GLY A 551 -3.96 -13.30 -6.61
C GLY A 551 -5.42 -13.37 -6.17
N LYS A 552 -5.76 -12.65 -5.09
CA LYS A 552 -7.14 -12.56 -4.58
C LYS A 552 -8.12 -12.01 -5.63
N ILE A 553 -7.70 -10.99 -6.40
CA ILE A 553 -8.55 -10.42 -7.46
C ILE A 553 -8.84 -11.46 -8.55
N ILE A 554 -7.83 -12.23 -8.97
CA ILE A 554 -7.98 -13.31 -9.95
C ILE A 554 -8.95 -14.37 -9.42
N GLU A 555 -8.77 -14.83 -8.18
CA GLU A 555 -9.64 -15.81 -7.53
C GLU A 555 -11.09 -15.33 -7.42
N LEU A 556 -11.32 -14.11 -6.94
CA LEU A 556 -12.65 -13.52 -6.83
C LEU A 556 -13.35 -13.44 -8.19
N PHE A 557 -12.62 -13.08 -9.24
CA PHE A 557 -13.18 -13.00 -10.58
C PHE A 557 -13.51 -14.37 -11.16
N ILE A 558 -12.63 -15.36 -11.00
CA ILE A 558 -12.88 -16.75 -11.40
C ILE A 558 -14.15 -17.28 -10.71
N ASN A 559 -14.32 -16.99 -9.42
CA ASN A 559 -15.41 -17.52 -8.59
C ASN A 559 -16.70 -16.68 -8.62
N ASN A 560 -16.83 -15.68 -9.51
CA ASN A 560 -18.01 -14.77 -9.59
C ASN A 560 -18.27 -13.93 -8.33
N ASN A 561 -17.25 -13.70 -7.50
CA ASN A 561 -17.34 -12.92 -6.26
C ASN A 561 -16.82 -11.47 -6.41
N PHE A 562 -16.44 -11.06 -7.62
CA PHE A 562 -15.86 -9.75 -7.93
C PHE A 562 -16.85 -8.60 -7.76
#